data_AF-A0AAP0I491-F1
#
_entry.id   AF-A0AAP0I491-F1
#
_cell.length_a   1.000
_cell.length_b   1.000
_cell.length_c   1.000
_cell.angle_alpha   90.00
_cell.angle_beta   90.00
_cell.angle_gamma   90.00
#
_symmetry.space_group_name_H-M   'P 1'
#
loop_
_entity.id
_entity.type
_entity.pdbx_description
1 polymer ?
#
loop_
_entity_poly.entity_id
_entity_poly.type
_entity_poly.pdbx_seq_one_letter_code
_entity_poly.pdbx_strand_id
1 'polypeptide(L)'
;MERCLFEQLKTLPFWCVPLFFLGCISILKTSLGLLNWVYVSFLRPPKNLKKYGSWALVTGPTDGIGKGFAFELAGKGLNLVLVGRNPEKLSEVSEAIKAKFGKIQIKNVVVDFAGDLSEGIQRIGEAIEGVDVGVLINNVGISYPYARYFHEVDEQLLKNLLKINVEGTTKVTQVVLQGMVKRKRGAIVNIGSGAATVIPSDPLYAVYAGTKAYINQFSRSLYVEYKKSGIDVQCQVPLYVATKMASIRRASFMVPSTSGYARAAMRWIGYEPCCTPYWPHSLMWGLISILPESAIDAYRLRFSIGVRKKGQLKDARKKE
;
A
#
# COMPACT_ATOMS: atom_id res chain seq x y z
N MET A 1 -4.01 -3.67 57.31
CA MET A 1 -2.79 -4.27 56.72
C MET A 1 -3.18 -4.90 55.40
N GLU A 2 -2.89 -4.24 54.29
CA GLU A 2 -3.10 -4.84 52.97
C GLU A 2 -2.19 -6.07 52.85
N ARG A 3 -2.78 -7.26 52.68
CA ARG A 3 -2.02 -8.48 52.43
C ARG A 3 -1.29 -8.29 51.10
N CYS A 4 0.01 -8.62 51.07
CA CYS A 4 0.80 -8.67 49.83
C CYS A 4 0.05 -9.50 48.77
N LEU A 5 0.07 -9.07 47.50
CA LEU A 5 -0.60 -9.76 46.38
C LEU A 5 -0.29 -11.26 46.35
N PHE A 6 0.94 -11.63 46.71
CA PHE A 6 1.40 -13.02 46.80
C PHE A 6 0.69 -13.80 47.92
N GLU A 7 0.43 -13.17 49.06
CA GLU A 7 -0.33 -13.76 50.17
C GLU A 7 -1.82 -13.88 49.83
N GLN A 8 -2.37 -12.96 49.03
CA GLN A 8 -3.74 -13.10 48.52
C GLN A 8 -3.85 -14.23 47.48
N LEU A 9 -2.88 -14.37 46.58
CA LEU A 9 -2.85 -15.46 45.59
C LEU A 9 -2.77 -16.84 46.25
N LYS A 10 -2.06 -16.99 47.38
CA LYS A 10 -2.01 -18.23 48.16
C LYS A 10 -3.36 -18.62 48.78
N THR A 11 -4.26 -17.67 48.99
CA THR A 11 -5.61 -17.93 49.54
C THR A 11 -6.64 -18.35 48.50
N LEU A 12 -6.30 -18.27 47.21
CA LEU A 12 -7.17 -18.66 46.11
C LEU A 12 -7.00 -20.16 45.76
N PRO A 13 -8.01 -20.79 45.14
CA PRO A 13 -7.86 -22.11 44.55
C PRO A 13 -6.63 -22.19 43.63
N PHE A 14 -5.93 -23.33 43.63
CA PHE A 14 -4.67 -23.49 42.89
C PHE A 14 -4.80 -23.20 41.38
N TRP A 15 -5.99 -23.38 40.79
CA TRP A 15 -6.28 -23.08 39.39
C TRP A 15 -6.40 -21.57 39.07
N CYS A 16 -6.61 -20.71 40.07
CA CYS A 16 -6.63 -19.26 39.88
C CYS A 16 -5.23 -18.68 39.60
N VAL A 17 -4.18 -19.30 40.16
CA VAL A 17 -2.79 -18.87 39.98
C VAL A 17 -2.35 -18.90 38.50
N PRO A 18 -2.50 -19.99 37.73
CA PRO A 18 -2.14 -19.98 36.31
C PRO A 18 -3.02 -19.02 35.49
N LEU A 19 -4.31 -18.88 35.80
CA LEU A 19 -5.17 -17.89 35.12
C LEU A 19 -4.71 -16.45 35.36
N PHE A 20 -4.26 -16.13 36.58
CA PHE A 20 -3.70 -14.84 36.92
C PHE A 20 -2.43 -14.55 36.09
N PHE A 21 -1.49 -15.49 36.03
CA PHE A 21 -0.28 -15.33 35.23
C PHE A 21 -0.57 -15.22 33.72
N LEU A 22 -1.53 -16.02 33.20
CA LEU A 22 -2.01 -15.88 31.82
C LEU A 22 -2.60 -14.49 31.56
N GLY A 23 -3.38 -13.96 32.51
CA GLY A 23 -3.89 -12.59 32.48
C GLY A 23 -2.77 -11.55 32.46
N CYS A 24 -1.78 -11.67 33.33
CA CYS A 24 -0.62 -10.77 33.37
C CYS A 24 0.19 -10.81 32.06
N ILE A 25 0.43 -12.00 31.49
CA ILE A 25 1.12 -12.16 30.20
C ILE A 25 0.32 -11.49 29.08
N SER A 26 -1.02 -11.65 29.08
CA SER A 26 -1.91 -11.03 28.10
C SER A 26 -1.88 -9.49 28.20
N ILE A 27 -1.96 -8.94 29.41
CA ILE A 27 -1.85 -7.50 29.66
C ILE A 27 -0.47 -7.00 29.19
N LEU A 28 0.61 -7.66 29.59
CA LEU A 28 1.98 -7.27 29.21
C LEU A 28 2.15 -7.27 27.68
N LYS A 29 1.70 -8.32 27.00
CA LYS A 29 1.74 -8.41 25.52
C LYS A 29 0.96 -7.26 24.87
N THR A 30 -0.22 -6.94 25.40
CA THR A 30 -1.08 -5.87 24.87
C THR A 30 -0.45 -4.49 25.11
N SER A 31 0.09 -4.24 26.31
CA SER A 31 0.80 -3.01 26.66
C SER A 31 2.05 -2.82 25.80
N LEU A 32 2.87 -3.86 25.60
CA LEU A 32 4.03 -3.80 24.70
C LEU A 32 3.60 -3.55 23.25
N GLY A 33 2.51 -4.15 22.80
CA GLY A 33 1.93 -3.89 21.48
C GLY A 33 1.50 -2.44 21.30
N LEU A 34 0.81 -1.87 22.29
CA LEU A 34 0.38 -0.46 22.28
C LEU A 34 1.57 0.50 22.31
N LEU A 35 2.56 0.26 23.19
CA LEU A 35 3.78 1.05 23.26
C LEU A 35 4.56 1.00 21.94
N ASN A 36 4.68 -0.19 21.35
CA ASN A 36 5.29 -0.34 20.04
C ASN A 36 4.50 0.40 18.96
N TRP A 37 3.16 0.33 18.97
CA TRP A 37 2.31 1.06 18.04
C TRP A 37 2.47 2.58 18.15
N VAL A 38 2.54 3.13 19.37
CA VAL A 38 2.81 4.55 19.62
C VAL A 38 4.20 4.92 19.08
N TYR A 39 5.20 4.09 19.38
CA TYR A 39 6.56 4.29 18.91
C TYR A 39 6.64 4.32 17.38
N VAL A 40 6.15 3.31 16.68
CA VAL A 40 6.26 3.22 15.21
C VAL A 40 5.42 4.29 14.49
N SER A 41 4.29 4.70 15.08
CA SER A 41 3.37 5.67 14.45
C SER A 41 3.84 7.11 14.62
N PHE A 42 4.40 7.46 15.78
CA PHE A 42 4.67 8.86 16.14
C PHE A 42 6.15 9.17 16.39
N LEU A 43 6.87 8.30 17.09
CA LEU A 43 8.20 8.60 17.62
C LEU A 43 9.33 8.16 16.70
N ARG A 44 9.17 7.02 16.01
CA ARG A 44 10.21 6.41 15.17
C ARG A 44 10.59 7.35 14.02
N PRO A 45 11.88 7.72 13.88
CA PRO A 45 12.31 8.62 12.84
C PRO A 45 12.22 7.98 11.44
N PRO A 46 11.94 8.76 10.38
CA PRO A 46 12.01 8.25 9.01
C PRO A 46 13.47 7.96 8.61
N LYS A 47 13.68 6.96 7.75
CA LYS A 47 14.99 6.74 7.12
C LYS A 47 15.31 7.84 6.11
N ASN A 48 16.60 8.15 5.93
CA ASN A 48 17.06 9.00 4.84
C ASN A 48 17.05 8.19 3.53
N LEU A 49 16.03 8.39 2.70
CA LEU A 49 15.82 7.61 1.48
C LEU A 49 16.94 7.82 0.44
N LYS A 50 17.66 8.94 0.47
CA LYS A 50 18.82 9.16 -0.41
C LYS A 50 19.96 8.18 -0.16
N LYS A 51 19.97 7.49 1.00
CA LYS A 51 20.94 6.41 1.26
C LYS A 51 20.70 5.20 0.36
N TYR A 52 19.47 4.95 -0.09
CA TYR A 52 19.20 3.88 -1.05
C TYR A 52 19.62 4.25 -2.48
N GLY A 53 19.57 5.53 -2.84
CA GLY A 53 20.01 6.04 -4.14
C GLY A 53 19.51 7.47 -4.40
N SER A 54 20.03 8.10 -5.44
CA SER A 54 19.66 9.49 -5.81
C SER A 54 18.36 9.61 -6.61
N TRP A 55 17.85 8.49 -7.14
CA TRP A 55 16.61 8.45 -7.92
C TRP A 55 15.54 7.55 -7.30
N ALA A 56 14.27 7.90 -7.56
CA ALA A 56 13.12 7.07 -7.29
C ALA A 56 12.31 6.82 -8.57
N LEU A 57 11.85 5.59 -8.78
CA LEU A 57 10.90 5.24 -9.84
C LEU A 57 9.49 5.16 -9.25
N VAL A 58 8.51 5.82 -9.88
CA VAL A 58 7.10 5.79 -9.46
C VAL A 58 6.21 5.38 -10.62
N THR A 59 5.46 4.28 -10.46
CA THR A 59 4.45 3.85 -11.44
C THR A 59 3.08 4.45 -11.11
N GLY A 60 2.36 4.90 -12.14
CA GLY A 60 1.09 5.63 -11.98
C GLY A 60 1.19 6.96 -11.23
N PRO A 61 2.14 7.87 -11.54
CA PRO A 61 2.36 9.11 -10.79
C PRO A 61 1.40 10.26 -11.18
N THR A 62 0.49 10.04 -12.13
CA THR A 62 -0.34 11.10 -12.71
C THR A 62 -1.58 11.46 -11.88
N ASP A 63 -1.97 10.59 -10.94
CA ASP A 63 -3.11 10.81 -10.05
C ASP A 63 -2.94 10.01 -8.74
N GLY A 64 -3.84 10.26 -7.79
CA GLY A 64 -3.97 9.44 -6.60
C GLY A 64 -2.71 9.38 -5.72
N ILE A 65 -2.49 8.21 -5.12
CA ILE A 65 -1.40 7.94 -4.18
C ILE A 65 -0.03 8.11 -4.87
N GLY A 66 0.12 7.60 -6.10
CA GLY A 66 1.35 7.74 -6.89
C GLY A 66 1.77 9.19 -7.13
N LYS A 67 0.81 10.09 -7.43
CA LYS A 67 1.09 11.53 -7.52
C LYS A 67 1.57 12.08 -6.18
N GLY A 68 0.95 11.68 -5.07
CA GLY A 68 1.39 12.03 -3.72
C GLY A 68 2.84 11.61 -3.46
N PHE A 69 3.20 10.36 -3.79
CA PHE A 69 4.57 9.87 -3.66
C PHE A 69 5.57 10.65 -4.51
N ALA A 70 5.25 10.91 -5.78
CA ALA A 70 6.13 11.65 -6.67
C ALA A 70 6.49 13.03 -6.09
N PHE A 71 5.50 13.77 -5.58
CA PHE A 71 5.73 15.07 -4.94
C PHE A 71 6.52 14.96 -3.63
N GLU A 72 6.20 13.99 -2.76
CA GLU A 72 6.93 13.83 -1.49
C GLU A 72 8.38 13.35 -1.70
N LEU A 73 8.63 12.49 -2.69
CA LEU A 73 9.98 12.03 -3.07
C LEU A 73 10.82 13.18 -3.63
N ALA A 74 10.25 13.99 -4.54
CA ALA A 74 10.92 15.20 -5.03
C ALA A 74 11.20 16.20 -3.90
N GLY A 75 10.25 16.39 -2.97
CA GLY A 75 10.44 17.23 -1.79
C GLY A 75 11.54 16.72 -0.83
N LYS A 76 11.94 15.45 -0.93
CA LYS A 76 13.11 14.88 -0.23
C LYS A 76 14.41 14.97 -1.05
N GLY A 77 14.35 15.57 -2.24
CA GLY A 77 15.50 15.79 -3.11
C GLY A 77 15.91 14.57 -3.93
N LEU A 78 15.00 13.61 -4.16
CA LEU A 78 15.25 12.51 -5.12
C LEU A 78 14.82 12.94 -6.53
N ASN A 79 15.65 12.59 -7.50
CA ASN A 79 15.29 12.62 -8.92
C ASN A 79 14.25 11.53 -9.23
N LEU A 80 13.47 11.68 -10.30
CA LEU A 80 12.30 10.83 -10.54
C LEU A 80 12.31 10.18 -11.92
N VAL A 81 12.07 8.87 -11.95
CA VAL A 81 11.59 8.18 -13.15
C VAL A 81 10.09 7.99 -13.01
N LEU A 82 9.30 8.67 -13.85
CA LEU A 82 7.84 8.66 -13.79
C LEU A 82 7.30 7.76 -14.90
N VAL A 83 6.62 6.69 -14.51
CA VAL A 83 6.12 5.68 -15.44
C VAL A 83 4.59 5.71 -15.49
N GLY A 84 4.03 5.99 -16.66
CA GLY A 84 2.58 6.04 -16.84
C GLY A 84 2.17 5.97 -18.30
N ARG A 85 0.88 5.78 -18.56
CA ARG A 85 0.36 5.54 -19.92
C ARG A 85 0.01 6.79 -20.71
N ASN A 86 -0.12 7.95 -20.07
CA ASN A 86 -0.53 9.19 -20.72
C ASN A 86 0.64 10.20 -20.71
N PRO A 87 1.24 10.52 -21.87
CA PRO A 87 2.42 11.37 -21.95
C PRO A 87 2.16 12.81 -21.49
N GLU A 88 1.01 13.38 -21.84
CA GLU A 88 0.62 14.75 -21.48
C GLU A 88 0.56 14.91 -19.96
N LYS A 89 -0.16 14.01 -19.28
CA LYS A 89 -0.27 14.00 -17.81
C LYS A 89 1.07 13.74 -17.11
N LEU A 90 1.97 12.99 -17.73
CA LEU A 90 3.33 12.82 -17.22
C LEU A 90 4.11 14.14 -17.32
N SER A 91 3.98 14.87 -18.44
CA SER A 91 4.58 16.20 -18.59
C SER A 91 4.03 17.18 -17.56
N GLU A 92 2.70 17.27 -17.42
CA GLU A 92 2.04 18.14 -16.44
C GLU A 92 2.54 17.90 -15.01
N VAL A 93 2.65 16.62 -14.60
CA VAL A 93 3.17 16.28 -13.26
C VAL A 93 4.65 16.62 -13.14
N SER A 94 5.44 16.37 -14.20
CA SER A 94 6.87 16.71 -14.20
C SER A 94 7.11 18.20 -14.06
N GLU A 95 6.38 19.01 -14.82
CA GLU A 95 6.43 20.46 -14.78
C GLU A 95 6.00 21.00 -13.43
N ALA A 96 4.89 20.49 -12.87
CA ALA A 96 4.42 20.89 -11.55
C ALA A 96 5.42 20.53 -10.43
N ILE A 97 6.12 19.39 -10.53
CA ILE A 97 7.18 19.00 -9.59
C ILE A 97 8.40 19.92 -9.74
N LYS A 98 8.87 20.16 -10.97
CA LYS A 98 10.01 21.06 -11.25
C LYS A 98 9.72 22.49 -10.78
N ALA A 99 8.52 23.01 -11.04
CA ALA A 99 8.10 24.33 -10.59
C ALA A 99 8.11 24.47 -9.06
N LYS A 100 7.76 23.39 -8.33
CA LYS A 100 7.69 23.41 -6.86
C LYS A 100 9.04 23.16 -6.17
N PHE A 101 9.89 22.30 -6.72
CA PHE A 101 11.09 21.80 -6.03
C PHE A 101 12.42 22.14 -6.75
N GLY A 102 12.37 22.79 -7.91
CA GLY A 102 13.56 23.26 -8.62
C GLY A 102 14.36 22.14 -9.28
N LYS A 103 15.65 22.01 -8.94
CA LYS A 103 16.71 21.20 -9.60
C LYS A 103 16.53 19.67 -9.53
N ILE A 104 15.30 19.17 -9.66
CA ILE A 104 14.98 17.74 -9.72
C ILE A 104 15.01 17.29 -11.18
N GLN A 105 15.84 16.30 -11.48
CA GLN A 105 15.83 15.64 -12.78
C GLN A 105 14.66 14.66 -12.86
N ILE A 106 13.95 14.67 -13.98
CA ILE A 106 12.80 13.81 -14.20
C ILE A 106 12.91 13.15 -15.58
N LYS A 107 12.80 11.81 -15.60
CA LYS A 107 12.66 11.01 -16.82
C LYS A 107 11.22 10.48 -16.90
N ASN A 108 10.50 10.78 -17.97
CA ASN A 108 9.17 10.23 -18.21
C ASN A 108 9.27 8.99 -19.10
N VAL A 109 8.58 7.91 -18.73
CA VAL A 109 8.53 6.67 -19.50
C VAL A 109 7.08 6.32 -19.76
N VAL A 110 6.71 6.24 -21.03
CA VAL A 110 5.34 5.91 -21.44
C VAL A 110 5.18 4.39 -21.51
N VAL A 111 4.33 3.86 -20.63
CA VAL A 111 4.01 2.43 -20.55
C VAL A 111 2.52 2.26 -20.33
N ASP A 112 1.86 1.54 -21.24
CA ASP A 112 0.51 1.05 -21.01
C ASP A 112 0.55 -0.37 -20.45
N PHE A 113 0.26 -0.50 -19.16
CA PHE A 113 0.26 -1.78 -18.45
C PHE A 113 -0.87 -2.73 -18.88
N ALA A 114 -1.86 -2.25 -19.64
CA ALA A 114 -2.89 -3.11 -20.24
C ALA A 114 -2.42 -3.73 -21.57
N GLY A 115 -1.54 -3.03 -22.30
CA GLY A 115 -0.99 -3.42 -23.59
C GLY A 115 0.12 -4.46 -23.50
N ASP A 116 0.99 -4.55 -24.51
CA ASP A 116 2.18 -5.41 -24.43
C ASP A 116 3.15 -4.84 -23.39
N LEU A 117 3.38 -5.63 -22.33
CA LEU A 117 4.29 -5.24 -21.25
C LEU A 117 5.75 -5.36 -21.67
N SER A 118 6.09 -6.21 -22.64
CA SER A 118 7.49 -6.52 -22.99
C SER A 118 8.25 -5.26 -23.42
N GLU A 119 7.66 -4.51 -24.36
CA GLU A 119 8.23 -3.25 -24.85
C GLU A 119 8.26 -2.18 -23.74
N GLY A 120 7.18 -2.05 -22.96
CA GLY A 120 7.12 -1.09 -21.86
C GLY A 120 8.18 -1.33 -20.78
N ILE A 121 8.43 -2.60 -20.46
CA ILE A 121 9.45 -3.04 -19.50
C ILE A 121 10.86 -2.81 -20.06
N GLN A 122 11.08 -3.03 -21.36
CA GLN A 122 12.33 -2.68 -22.03
C GLN A 122 12.62 -1.18 -21.91
N ARG A 123 11.66 -0.31 -22.25
CA ARG A 123 11.81 1.15 -22.11
C ARG A 123 12.10 1.58 -20.67
N ILE A 124 11.52 0.91 -19.68
CA ILE A 124 11.86 1.14 -18.27
C ILE A 124 13.32 0.78 -18.01
N GLY A 125 13.78 -0.38 -18.48
CA GLY A 125 15.17 -0.83 -18.36
C GLY A 125 16.16 0.17 -18.94
N GLU A 126 15.91 0.64 -20.16
CA GLU A 126 16.71 1.68 -20.85
C GLU A 126 16.70 3.00 -20.06
N ALA A 127 15.54 3.43 -19.55
CA ALA A 127 15.44 4.69 -18.81
C ALA A 127 16.22 4.69 -17.48
N ILE A 128 16.35 3.52 -16.84
CA ILE A 128 17.07 3.36 -15.57
C ILE A 128 18.53 2.93 -15.76
N GLU A 129 18.98 2.69 -16.99
CA GLU A 129 20.38 2.39 -17.27
C GLU A 129 21.28 3.58 -16.88
N GLY A 130 22.36 3.29 -16.14
CA GLY A 130 23.23 4.32 -15.56
C GLY A 130 22.58 5.18 -14.47
N VAL A 131 21.31 4.93 -14.10
CA VAL A 131 20.59 5.68 -13.08
C VAL A 131 20.64 4.96 -11.73
N ASP A 132 21.03 5.69 -10.68
CA ASP A 132 21.07 5.20 -9.30
C ASP A 132 19.66 5.18 -8.66
N VAL A 133 18.77 4.33 -9.20
CA VAL A 133 17.43 4.11 -8.67
C VAL A 133 17.53 3.37 -7.33
N GLY A 134 17.26 4.10 -6.26
CA GLY A 134 17.28 3.61 -4.89
C GLY A 134 15.90 3.28 -4.33
N VAL A 135 14.84 3.92 -4.84
CA VAL A 135 13.47 3.70 -4.37
C VAL A 135 12.56 3.35 -5.54
N LEU A 136 11.76 2.30 -5.40
CA LEU A 136 10.69 1.94 -6.33
C LEU A 136 9.34 2.03 -5.62
N ILE A 137 8.41 2.80 -6.18
CA ILE A 137 7.01 2.83 -5.78
C ILE A 137 6.16 2.17 -6.87
N ASN A 138 5.80 0.91 -6.67
CA ASN A 138 4.82 0.21 -7.50
C ASN A 138 3.41 0.59 -7.05
N ASN A 139 2.85 1.61 -7.68
CA ASN A 139 1.53 2.14 -7.37
C ASN A 139 0.51 1.92 -8.50
N VAL A 140 0.95 1.72 -9.74
CA VAL A 140 0.03 1.49 -10.87
C VAL A 140 -0.93 0.34 -10.54
N GLY A 141 -2.19 0.54 -10.86
CA GLY A 141 -3.22 -0.45 -10.60
C GLY A 141 -4.59 0.04 -11.04
N ILE A 142 -5.51 -0.91 -11.18
CA ILE A 142 -6.91 -0.65 -11.45
C ILE A 142 -7.79 -1.44 -10.48
N SER A 143 -9.02 -0.96 -10.31
CA SER A 143 -10.11 -1.67 -9.63
C SER A 143 -11.33 -1.67 -10.55
N TYR A 144 -12.43 -2.21 -10.05
CA TYR A 144 -13.70 -2.24 -10.75
C TYR A 144 -14.28 -0.82 -10.88
N PRO A 145 -15.04 -0.51 -11.95
CA PRO A 145 -15.75 0.77 -12.04
C PRO A 145 -16.78 0.94 -10.92
N TYR A 146 -17.40 -0.16 -10.49
CA TYR A 146 -18.23 -0.33 -9.29
C TYR A 146 -18.38 -1.82 -9.00
N ALA A 147 -18.98 -2.16 -7.85
CA ALA A 147 -19.17 -3.54 -7.39
C ALA A 147 -19.97 -4.40 -8.40
N ARG A 148 -19.42 -5.54 -8.82
CA ARG A 148 -20.06 -6.51 -9.74
C ARG A 148 -19.98 -7.93 -9.21
N TYR A 149 -21.01 -8.75 -9.44
CA TYR A 149 -20.86 -10.18 -9.18
C TYR A 149 -19.84 -10.78 -10.14
N PHE A 150 -19.14 -11.82 -9.70
CA PHE A 150 -18.03 -12.39 -10.46
C PHE A 150 -18.42 -12.84 -11.87
N HIS A 151 -19.59 -13.48 -12.02
CA HIS A 151 -20.10 -13.96 -13.31
C HIS A 151 -20.52 -12.84 -14.28
N GLU A 152 -20.52 -11.58 -13.84
CA GLU A 152 -20.91 -10.41 -14.65
C GLU A 152 -19.71 -9.54 -15.04
N VAL A 153 -18.52 -9.89 -14.57
CA VAL A 153 -17.30 -9.12 -14.86
C VAL A 153 -16.88 -9.44 -16.28
N ASP A 154 -16.72 -8.41 -17.10
CA ASP A 154 -16.28 -8.57 -18.48
C ASP A 154 -14.86 -9.15 -18.55
N GLU A 155 -14.63 -10.01 -19.55
CA GLU A 155 -13.35 -10.73 -19.72
C GLU A 155 -12.16 -9.76 -19.85
N GLN A 156 -12.37 -8.62 -20.52
CA GLN A 156 -11.32 -7.61 -20.68
C GLN A 156 -10.93 -6.97 -19.34
N LEU A 157 -11.90 -6.63 -18.48
CA LEU A 157 -11.62 -6.13 -17.14
C LEU A 157 -10.90 -7.18 -16.28
N LEU A 158 -11.29 -8.46 -16.37
CA LEU A 158 -10.59 -9.56 -15.69
C LEU A 158 -9.11 -9.65 -16.11
N LYS A 159 -8.86 -9.69 -17.43
CA LYS A 159 -7.50 -9.69 -18.00
C LYS A 159 -6.70 -8.48 -17.54
N ASN A 160 -7.30 -7.29 -17.60
CA ASN A 160 -6.64 -6.04 -17.19
C ASN A 160 -6.34 -6.01 -15.69
N LEU A 161 -7.23 -6.51 -14.83
CA LEU A 161 -7.02 -6.55 -13.38
C LEU A 161 -5.79 -7.40 -13.03
N LEU A 162 -5.65 -8.57 -13.65
CA LEU A 162 -4.50 -9.45 -13.46
C LEU A 162 -3.24 -8.83 -14.07
N LYS A 163 -3.29 -8.45 -15.34
CA LYS A 163 -2.13 -7.93 -16.07
C LYS A 163 -1.55 -6.66 -15.43
N ILE A 164 -2.38 -5.68 -15.12
CA ILE A 164 -1.90 -4.40 -14.58
C ILE A 164 -1.45 -4.57 -13.12
N ASN A 165 -2.28 -5.17 -12.26
CA ASN A 165 -1.98 -5.20 -10.83
C ASN A 165 -0.90 -6.23 -10.47
N VAL A 166 -0.94 -7.41 -11.09
CA VAL A 166 -0.03 -8.53 -10.79
C VAL A 166 1.18 -8.48 -11.71
N GLU A 167 0.98 -8.75 -13.00
CA GLU A 167 2.09 -8.92 -13.95
C GLU A 167 2.93 -7.64 -14.06
N GLY A 168 2.29 -6.48 -14.19
CA GLY A 168 2.95 -5.18 -14.25
C GLY A 168 3.84 -4.90 -13.04
N THR A 169 3.31 -5.10 -11.83
CA THR A 169 4.09 -4.92 -10.60
C THR A 169 5.27 -5.89 -10.53
N THR A 170 5.04 -7.15 -10.87
CA THR A 170 6.07 -8.20 -10.85
C THR A 170 7.20 -7.89 -11.83
N LYS A 171 6.88 -7.51 -13.07
CA LYS A 171 7.87 -7.21 -14.12
C LYS A 171 8.67 -5.93 -13.84
N VAL A 172 8.01 -4.86 -13.38
CA VAL A 172 8.72 -3.62 -12.98
C VAL A 172 9.66 -3.90 -11.80
N THR A 173 9.18 -4.65 -10.81
CA THR A 173 10.01 -5.08 -9.68
C THR A 173 11.23 -5.85 -10.16
N GLN A 174 11.04 -6.84 -11.04
CA GLN A 174 12.12 -7.66 -11.58
C GLN A 174 13.22 -6.82 -12.24
N VAL A 175 12.86 -5.87 -13.11
CA VAL A 175 13.83 -5.03 -13.82
C VAL A 175 14.60 -4.10 -12.88
N VAL A 176 13.90 -3.42 -11.96
CA VAL A 176 14.55 -2.46 -11.06
C VAL A 176 15.41 -3.16 -10.00
N LEU A 177 14.93 -4.31 -9.50
CA LEU A 177 15.59 -5.07 -8.43
C LEU A 177 16.98 -5.55 -8.84
N GLN A 178 17.19 -5.93 -10.11
CA GLN A 178 18.51 -6.34 -10.62
C GLN A 178 19.59 -5.29 -10.35
N GLY A 179 19.27 -4.01 -10.57
CA GLY A 179 20.19 -2.91 -10.27
C GLY A 179 20.42 -2.72 -8.77
N MET A 180 19.37 -2.82 -7.96
CA MET A 180 19.45 -2.68 -6.50
C MET A 180 20.32 -3.77 -5.86
N VAL A 181 20.22 -5.02 -6.35
CA VAL A 181 21.04 -6.16 -5.89
C VAL A 181 22.52 -5.91 -6.18
N LYS A 182 22.86 -5.47 -7.40
CA LYS A 182 24.25 -5.13 -7.77
C LYS A 182 24.84 -4.04 -6.86
N ARG A 183 24.03 -3.05 -6.46
CA ARG A 183 24.42 -1.95 -5.57
C ARG A 183 24.34 -2.30 -4.08
N LYS A 184 23.79 -3.46 -3.72
CA LYS A 184 23.50 -3.90 -2.34
C LYS A 184 22.71 -2.89 -1.50
N ARG A 185 21.83 -2.13 -2.16
CA ARG A 185 20.96 -1.14 -1.53
C ARG A 185 19.73 -0.88 -2.38
N GLY A 186 18.57 -0.78 -1.73
CA GLY A 186 17.33 -0.37 -2.38
C GLY A 186 16.13 -0.42 -1.44
N ALA A 187 15.06 0.27 -1.82
CA ALA A 187 13.77 0.15 -1.16
C ALA A 187 12.67 -0.01 -2.21
N ILE A 188 11.80 -1.02 -2.04
CA ILE A 188 10.67 -1.28 -2.92
C ILE A 188 9.39 -1.18 -2.10
N VAL A 189 8.46 -0.35 -2.56
CA VAL A 189 7.14 -0.17 -1.96
C VAL A 189 6.11 -0.62 -2.98
N ASN A 190 5.39 -1.69 -2.64
CA ASN A 190 4.24 -2.15 -3.42
C ASN A 190 2.96 -1.67 -2.74
N ILE A 191 2.09 -0.99 -3.48
CA ILE A 191 0.80 -0.52 -2.93
C ILE A 191 -0.20 -1.68 -2.92
N GLY A 192 -0.44 -2.23 -1.73
CA GLY A 192 -1.46 -3.21 -1.43
C GLY A 192 -2.85 -2.58 -1.32
N SER A 193 -3.73 -3.19 -0.52
CA SER A 193 -5.06 -2.66 -0.24
C SER A 193 -5.65 -3.30 1.01
N GLY A 194 -6.36 -2.51 1.82
CA GLY A 194 -7.12 -3.01 2.96
C GLY A 194 -8.15 -4.08 2.56
N ALA A 195 -8.61 -4.06 1.30
CA ALA A 195 -9.51 -5.07 0.72
C ALA A 195 -8.97 -6.52 0.77
N ALA A 196 -7.65 -6.70 0.91
CA ALA A 196 -7.02 -8.02 0.91
C ALA A 196 -6.20 -8.32 2.17
N THR A 197 -6.06 -7.35 3.08
CA THR A 197 -5.18 -7.49 4.25
C THR A 197 -5.85 -7.07 5.56
N VAL A 198 -6.87 -6.22 5.50
CA VAL A 198 -7.56 -5.70 6.69
C VAL A 198 -8.93 -6.34 6.87
N ILE A 199 -9.67 -6.53 5.77
CA ILE A 199 -10.98 -7.22 5.80
C ILE A 199 -10.82 -8.68 5.35
N PRO A 200 -11.62 -9.62 5.89
CA PRO A 200 -11.55 -11.04 5.54
C PRO A 200 -11.95 -11.30 4.08
N SER A 201 -13.00 -10.64 3.59
CA SER A 201 -13.39 -10.70 2.18
C SER A 201 -13.84 -9.33 1.62
N ASP A 202 -13.70 -9.15 0.30
CA ASP A 202 -14.23 -7.99 -0.43
C ASP A 202 -15.24 -8.44 -1.51
N PRO A 203 -16.47 -8.82 -1.11
CA PRO A 203 -17.50 -9.30 -2.04
C PRO A 203 -17.77 -8.28 -3.13
N LEU A 204 -18.00 -8.78 -4.34
CA LEU A 204 -18.18 -8.05 -5.59
C LEU A 204 -16.93 -7.31 -6.12
N TYR A 205 -15.76 -7.56 -5.51
CA TYR A 205 -14.44 -7.12 -5.96
C TYR A 205 -13.42 -8.26 -5.94
N ALA A 206 -13.88 -9.51 -6.05
CA ALA A 206 -13.10 -10.73 -5.77
C ALA A 206 -11.72 -10.76 -6.45
N VAL A 207 -11.64 -10.44 -7.75
CA VAL A 207 -10.37 -10.49 -8.50
C VAL A 207 -9.43 -9.37 -8.07
N TYR A 208 -9.96 -8.18 -7.75
CA TYR A 208 -9.16 -7.08 -7.24
C TYR A 208 -8.58 -7.40 -5.85
N ALA A 209 -9.39 -7.97 -4.95
CA ALA A 209 -8.88 -8.44 -3.66
C ALA A 209 -7.81 -9.53 -3.84
N GLY A 210 -8.05 -10.49 -4.75
CA GLY A 210 -7.07 -11.52 -5.11
C GLY A 210 -5.74 -10.95 -5.62
N THR A 211 -5.76 -9.94 -6.50
CA THR A 211 -4.53 -9.31 -6.99
C THR A 211 -3.78 -8.60 -5.86
N LYS A 212 -4.48 -7.96 -4.92
CA LYS A 212 -3.85 -7.28 -3.78
C LYS A 212 -3.35 -8.26 -2.71
N ALA A 213 -3.97 -9.43 -2.58
CA ALA A 213 -3.44 -10.53 -1.77
C ALA A 213 -2.13 -11.07 -2.35
N TYR A 214 -2.05 -11.25 -3.68
CA TYR A 214 -0.79 -11.58 -4.37
C TYR A 214 0.29 -10.56 -4.04
N ILE A 215 0.00 -9.25 -4.16
CA ILE A 215 0.98 -8.19 -3.89
C ILE A 215 1.48 -8.22 -2.45
N ASN A 216 0.60 -8.47 -1.48
CA ASN A 216 0.99 -8.60 -0.08
C ASN A 216 1.96 -9.77 0.10
N GLN A 217 1.60 -10.97 -0.38
CA GLN A 217 2.43 -12.15 -0.23
C GLN A 217 3.75 -12.03 -1.01
N PHE A 218 3.71 -11.53 -2.25
CA PHE A 218 4.88 -11.25 -3.08
C PHE A 218 5.88 -10.33 -2.35
N SER A 219 5.40 -9.24 -1.75
CA SER A 219 6.25 -8.31 -1.02
C SER A 219 6.89 -8.93 0.21
N ARG A 220 6.15 -9.77 0.95
CA ARG A 220 6.65 -10.46 2.14
C ARG A 220 7.74 -11.47 1.79
N SER A 221 7.55 -12.23 0.72
CA SER A 221 8.57 -13.16 0.22
C SER A 221 9.86 -12.42 -0.17
N LEU A 222 9.74 -11.36 -0.98
CA LEU A 222 10.90 -10.56 -1.41
C LEU A 222 11.60 -9.86 -0.25
N TYR A 223 10.86 -9.41 0.77
CA TYR A 223 11.46 -8.82 1.96
C TYR A 223 12.43 -9.79 2.63
N VAL A 224 12.03 -11.05 2.81
CA VAL A 224 12.88 -12.07 3.43
C VAL A 224 14.04 -12.46 2.52
N GLU A 225 13.77 -12.64 1.22
CA GLU A 225 14.77 -13.05 0.22
C GLU A 225 15.92 -12.03 0.09
N TYR A 226 15.61 -10.73 0.06
CA TYR A 226 16.58 -9.69 -0.25
C TYR A 226 17.05 -8.87 0.95
N LYS A 227 16.59 -9.16 2.18
CA LYS A 227 16.98 -8.40 3.38
C LYS A 227 18.50 -8.34 3.57
N LYS A 228 19.17 -9.49 3.43
CA LYS A 228 20.63 -9.60 3.56
C LYS A 228 21.40 -8.97 2.39
N SER A 229 20.72 -8.72 1.27
CA SER A 229 21.25 -8.01 0.11
C SER A 229 21.10 -6.49 0.22
N GLY A 230 20.67 -5.97 1.38
CA GLY A 230 20.51 -4.54 1.64
C GLY A 230 19.26 -3.91 1.00
N ILE A 231 18.30 -4.73 0.60
CA ILE A 231 17.08 -4.28 -0.07
C ILE A 231 15.89 -4.46 0.88
N ASP A 232 15.19 -3.36 1.14
CA ASP A 232 13.98 -3.38 1.95
C ASP A 232 12.75 -3.42 1.03
N VAL A 233 11.95 -4.48 1.11
CA VAL A 233 10.69 -4.59 0.34
C VAL A 233 9.49 -4.48 1.28
N GLN A 234 8.51 -3.66 0.92
CA GLN A 234 7.37 -3.34 1.77
C GLN A 234 6.07 -3.32 0.98
N CYS A 235 5.04 -3.99 1.49
CA CYS A 235 3.65 -3.79 1.09
C CYS A 235 3.04 -2.68 1.96
N GLN A 236 2.61 -1.59 1.35
CA GLN A 236 1.83 -0.57 2.06
C GLN A 236 0.35 -0.75 1.77
N VAL A 237 -0.44 -0.87 2.82
CA VAL A 237 -1.85 -1.25 2.79
C VAL A 237 -2.71 -0.02 3.11
N PRO A 238 -3.11 0.77 2.09
CA PRO A 238 -4.09 1.81 2.27
C PRO A 238 -5.48 1.21 2.52
N LEU A 239 -6.26 1.81 3.42
CA LEU A 239 -7.72 1.76 3.33
C LEU A 239 -8.20 2.85 2.36
N TYR A 240 -9.31 3.53 2.64
CA TYR A 240 -9.81 4.58 1.76
C TYR A 240 -8.89 5.80 1.78
N VAL A 241 -8.42 6.20 0.59
CA VAL A 241 -7.69 7.46 0.34
C VAL A 241 -8.50 8.26 -0.68
N ALA A 242 -8.57 9.58 -0.52
CA ALA A 242 -9.34 10.47 -1.40
C ALA A 242 -8.74 10.48 -2.83
N THR A 243 -9.23 9.58 -3.68
CA THR A 243 -8.75 9.36 -5.05
C THR A 243 -9.93 9.14 -6.00
N LYS A 244 -9.69 9.36 -7.29
CA LYS A 244 -10.67 9.04 -8.34
C LYS A 244 -11.02 7.55 -8.37
N MET A 245 -10.03 6.67 -8.15
CA MET A 245 -10.24 5.21 -8.11
C MET A 245 -11.23 4.81 -7.01
N ALA A 246 -11.10 5.39 -5.80
CA ALA A 246 -12.03 5.13 -4.71
C ALA A 246 -13.38 5.86 -4.86
N SER A 247 -13.56 6.68 -5.89
CA SER A 247 -14.71 7.59 -6.05
C SER A 247 -14.93 8.55 -4.85
N ILE A 248 -13.85 8.90 -4.13
CA ILE A 248 -13.89 9.80 -2.97
C ILE A 248 -13.10 11.07 -3.31
N ARG A 249 -13.78 12.23 -3.28
CA ARG A 249 -13.18 13.52 -3.67
C ARG A 249 -12.59 14.32 -2.51
N ARG A 250 -13.15 14.19 -1.30
CA ARG A 250 -12.76 14.99 -0.14
C ARG A 250 -12.07 14.12 0.90
N ALA A 251 -11.00 14.66 1.48
CA ALA A 251 -10.34 14.04 2.62
C ALA A 251 -11.17 14.22 3.90
N SER A 252 -11.00 13.29 4.83
CA SER A 252 -11.53 13.31 6.19
C SER A 252 -10.50 12.68 7.12
N PHE A 253 -10.80 12.64 8.42
CA PHE A 253 -9.92 12.02 9.41
C PHE A 253 -9.57 10.55 9.08
N MET A 254 -10.56 9.74 8.67
CA MET A 254 -10.37 8.34 8.29
C MET A 254 -9.98 8.16 6.81
N VAL A 255 -10.09 9.20 5.99
CA VAL A 255 -9.80 9.17 4.56
C VAL A 255 -8.79 10.27 4.22
N PRO A 256 -7.48 10.00 4.31
CA PRO A 256 -6.48 11.03 4.08
C PRO A 256 -6.52 11.53 2.62
N SER A 257 -5.99 12.73 2.41
CA SER A 257 -5.61 13.18 1.07
C SER A 257 -4.47 12.31 0.53
N THR A 258 -4.26 12.35 -0.78
CA THR A 258 -3.15 11.62 -1.42
C THR A 258 -1.78 12.04 -0.89
N SER A 259 -1.58 13.35 -0.68
CA SER A 259 -0.36 13.89 -0.08
C SER A 259 -0.24 13.55 1.41
N GLY A 260 -1.35 13.54 2.15
CA GLY A 260 -1.37 13.13 3.56
C GLY A 260 -0.97 11.66 3.73
N TYR A 261 -1.54 10.79 2.91
CA TYR A 261 -1.17 9.38 2.87
C TYR A 261 0.29 9.19 2.46
N ALA A 262 0.74 9.83 1.37
CA ALA A 262 2.12 9.73 0.90
C ALA A 262 3.13 10.22 1.95
N ARG A 263 2.84 11.33 2.66
CA ARG A 263 3.71 11.83 3.73
C ARG A 263 3.85 10.83 4.87
N ALA A 264 2.75 10.19 5.28
CA ALA A 264 2.77 9.13 6.28
C ALA A 264 3.54 7.90 5.77
N ALA A 265 3.25 7.46 4.56
CA ALA A 265 3.89 6.35 3.85
C ALA A 265 5.42 6.47 3.78
N MET A 266 5.93 7.65 3.48
CA MET A 266 7.38 7.89 3.35
C MET A 266 8.15 7.63 4.65
N ARG A 267 7.50 7.74 5.83
CA ARG A 267 8.14 7.45 7.13
C ARG A 267 8.35 5.96 7.38
N TRP A 268 7.56 5.11 6.72
CA TRP A 268 7.57 3.66 6.93
C TRP A 268 8.53 2.91 6.01
N ILE A 269 8.99 3.55 4.93
CA ILE A 269 9.87 2.92 3.95
C ILE A 269 11.13 2.41 4.63
N GLY A 270 11.41 1.12 4.44
CA GLY A 270 12.61 0.46 4.94
C GLY A 270 12.45 -0.29 6.27
N TYR A 271 11.27 -0.32 6.87
CA TYR A 271 11.04 -0.99 8.16
C TYR A 271 10.38 -2.37 8.01
N GLU A 272 9.06 -2.43 8.19
CA GLU A 272 8.28 -3.68 8.16
C GLU A 272 7.95 -4.14 6.73
N PRO A 273 7.79 -5.46 6.50
CA PRO A 273 7.39 -5.99 5.20
C PRO A 273 5.96 -5.64 4.80
N CYS A 274 5.09 -5.33 5.76
CA CYS A 274 3.71 -4.94 5.52
C CYS A 274 3.29 -3.92 6.59
N CYS A 275 2.66 -2.82 6.17
CA CYS A 275 2.19 -1.80 7.10
C CYS A 275 1.02 -1.00 6.54
N THR A 276 0.33 -0.30 7.45
CA THR A 276 -0.71 0.67 7.14
C THR A 276 -0.22 2.04 7.62
N PRO A 277 0.45 2.82 6.75
CA PRO A 277 1.28 3.94 7.21
C PRO A 277 0.53 5.10 7.84
N TYR A 278 -0.73 5.30 7.42
CA TYR A 278 -1.59 6.33 7.98
C TYR A 278 -2.18 5.81 9.29
N TRP A 279 -1.78 6.37 10.43
CA TRP A 279 -2.09 5.78 11.74
C TRP A 279 -3.61 5.57 12.01
N PRO A 280 -4.56 6.42 11.54
CA PRO A 280 -5.99 6.11 11.72
C PRO A 280 -6.40 4.84 10.98
N HIS A 281 -5.81 4.55 9.82
CA HIS A 281 -6.03 3.30 9.11
C HIS A 281 -5.50 2.10 9.91
N SER A 282 -4.39 2.25 10.64
CA SER A 282 -3.89 1.17 11.53
C SER A 282 -4.79 0.92 12.73
N LEU A 283 -5.42 1.97 13.28
CA LEU A 283 -6.44 1.84 14.32
C LEU A 283 -7.70 1.14 13.78
N MET A 284 -8.16 1.52 12.58
CA MET A 284 -9.26 0.83 11.91
C MET A 284 -8.96 -0.65 11.71
N TRP A 285 -7.73 -1.00 11.30
CA TRP A 285 -7.32 -2.40 11.20
C TRP A 285 -7.42 -3.11 12.55
N GLY A 286 -6.84 -2.54 13.62
CA GLY A 286 -6.94 -3.13 14.96
C GLY A 286 -8.38 -3.37 15.41
N LEU A 287 -9.29 -2.42 15.16
CA LEU A 287 -10.71 -2.57 15.48
C LEU A 287 -11.40 -3.66 14.65
N ILE A 288 -11.12 -3.70 13.33
CA ILE A 288 -11.68 -4.72 12.44
C ILE A 288 -11.21 -6.12 12.85
N SER A 289 -9.95 -6.28 13.25
CA SER A 289 -9.38 -7.57 13.67
C SER A 289 -9.98 -8.14 14.95
N ILE A 290 -10.78 -7.37 15.71
CA ILE A 290 -11.47 -7.86 16.92
C ILE A 290 -12.87 -8.40 16.58
N LEU A 291 -13.44 -7.99 15.44
CA LEU A 291 -14.80 -8.37 15.07
C LEU A 291 -14.83 -9.78 14.43
N PRO A 292 -15.89 -10.57 14.65
CA PRO A 292 -16.07 -11.83 13.93
C PRO A 292 -16.09 -11.64 12.42
N GLU A 293 -15.41 -12.49 11.67
CA GLU A 293 -15.31 -12.39 10.21
C GLU A 293 -16.69 -12.36 9.53
N SER A 294 -17.62 -13.20 10.01
CA SER A 294 -19.00 -13.26 9.49
C SER A 294 -19.74 -11.93 9.61
N ALA A 295 -19.49 -11.16 10.67
CA ALA A 295 -20.09 -9.84 10.85
C ALA A 295 -19.50 -8.82 9.87
N ILE A 296 -18.18 -8.87 9.65
CA ILE A 296 -17.49 -7.99 8.70
C ILE A 296 -17.94 -8.31 7.27
N ASP A 297 -18.02 -9.59 6.90
CA ASP A 297 -18.46 -10.05 5.58
C ASP A 297 -19.91 -9.65 5.31
N ALA A 298 -20.82 -9.82 6.29
CA ALA A 298 -22.20 -9.39 6.15
C ALA A 298 -22.31 -7.87 5.94
N TYR A 299 -21.57 -7.07 6.72
CA TYR A 299 -21.50 -5.63 6.54
C TYR A 299 -20.94 -5.26 5.16
N ARG A 300 -19.84 -5.91 4.75
CA ARG A 300 -19.14 -5.59 3.51
C ARG A 300 -19.97 -5.95 2.29
N LEU A 301 -20.66 -7.09 2.30
CA LEU A 301 -21.59 -7.49 1.24
C LEU A 301 -22.72 -6.48 1.09
N ARG A 302 -23.34 -6.06 2.20
CA ARG A 302 -24.40 -5.03 2.18
C ARG A 302 -23.89 -3.71 1.60
N PHE A 303 -22.68 -3.28 1.98
CA PHE A 303 -22.03 -2.10 1.43
C PHE A 303 -21.80 -2.24 -0.08
N SER A 304 -21.21 -3.36 -0.53
CA SER A 304 -20.93 -3.62 -1.95
C SER A 304 -22.20 -3.65 -2.80
N ILE A 305 -23.29 -4.24 -2.32
CA ILE A 305 -24.61 -4.21 -2.98
C ILE A 305 -25.11 -2.76 -3.13
N GLY A 306 -24.92 -1.92 -2.11
CA GLY A 306 -25.26 -0.50 -2.18
C GLY A 306 -24.45 0.26 -3.24
N VAL A 307 -23.15 0.00 -3.34
CA VAL A 307 -22.27 0.59 -4.38
C VAL A 307 -22.69 0.11 -5.76
N ARG A 308 -23.00 -1.19 -5.90
CA ARG A 308 -23.50 -1.79 -7.13
C ARG A 308 -24.75 -1.08 -7.64
N LYS A 309 -25.77 -0.92 -6.78
CA LYS A 309 -27.03 -0.26 -7.16
C LYS A 309 -26.78 1.15 -7.71
N LYS A 310 -25.88 1.91 -7.08
CA LYS A 310 -25.49 3.26 -7.56
C LYS A 310 -24.75 3.20 -8.90
N GLY A 311 -23.91 2.20 -9.12
CA GLY A 311 -23.20 1.98 -10.39
C GLY A 311 -24.15 1.66 -11.54
N GLN A 312 -25.06 0.71 -11.34
CA GLN A 312 -26.06 0.32 -12.35
C GLN A 312 -26.98 1.49 -12.74
N LEU A 313 -27.40 2.31 -11.78
CA LEU A 313 -28.18 3.52 -12.06
C LEU A 313 -27.41 4.54 -12.91
N LYS A 314 -26.09 4.68 -12.71
CA LYS A 314 -25.26 5.55 -13.54
C LYS A 314 -25.09 5.01 -14.95
N ASP A 315 -25.00 3.70 -15.12
CA ASP A 315 -24.88 3.07 -16.44
C ASP A 315 -26.21 3.17 -17.22
N ALA A 316 -27.35 3.02 -16.55
CA ALA A 316 -28.67 3.17 -17.17
C ALA A 316 -28.86 4.59 -17.74
N ARG A 317 -28.55 5.63 -16.95
CA ARG A 317 -28.63 7.05 -17.36
C ARG A 317 -27.70 7.46 -18.49
N LYS A 318 -26.69 6.64 -18.83
CA LYS A 318 -25.79 6.90 -19.97
C LYS A 318 -26.30 6.29 -21.28
N LYS A 319 -27.29 5.39 -21.18
CA LYS A 319 -27.92 4.72 -22.32
C LYS A 319 -29.20 5.42 -22.77
N GLU A 320 -29.78 6.23 -21.89
CA GLU A 320 -30.78 7.27 -22.20
C GLU A 320 -30.09 8.47 -22.85
#